data_AF-A0A6G0TSI7-F1
#
_entry.id   AF-A0A6G0TSI7-F1
#
_cell.length_a   1.000
_cell.length_b   1.000
_cell.length_c   1.000
_cell.angle_alpha   90.00
_cell.angle_beta   90.00
_cell.angle_gamma   90.00
#
_symmetry.space_group_name_H-M   'P 1'
#
loop_
_entity.id
_entity.type
_entity.pdbx_description
1 polymer ?
#
loop_
_entity_poly.entity_id
_entity_poly.type
_entity_poly.pdbx_seq_one_letter_code
_entity_poly.pdbx_strand_id
1 'polypeptide(L)'
;MRNGINISSFKTLKMDATFKEEIPPNPRSKANIFEIITYRWILKFIKKALNKELDFNDLYNVLDGDSSELLGNKLQKFWDDELIYAKTNKRKPCLVKTLFKMFGSNFMFSSTYLTVFQIILSIGISTMVGLIVNHFETNTYFDQNPVGVYLAIGLVSLLLIRAIIYNIVSMSNAHLSMQMRVATCDLIYNKTLRLKINSLDPTTTGHIINLMSNDVNRFDVSLMYLPFLWIGPLETFVTIYFLWQEVGVSSVIGVMTLLIFIPLQIWLASITSNIRLKIAERTDKRVNLMNEIISGLQTIKMYTWEPFFDNLTKQLRRNEMTKIIEASYIKRILTSFFLFNTRIALFVNIFAYVLLGNYITASKVM
;
A
#
# COMPACT_ATOMS: atom_id res chain seq x y z
N MET A 1 38.50 24.34 47.29
CA MET A 1 38.54 23.88 45.89
C MET A 1 37.16 24.07 45.29
N ARG A 2 37.03 25.09 44.43
CA ARG A 2 35.85 25.39 43.63
C ARG A 2 35.69 24.34 42.54
N ASN A 3 34.49 23.86 42.29
CA ASN A 3 34.07 23.39 40.98
C ASN A 3 32.60 23.75 40.80
N GLY A 4 32.37 24.90 40.15
CA GLY A 4 31.06 25.36 39.75
C GLY A 4 30.55 24.51 38.58
N ILE A 5 29.30 24.06 38.69
CA ILE A 5 28.57 23.46 37.59
C ILE A 5 28.28 24.59 36.59
N ASN A 6 28.87 24.47 35.41
CA ASN A 6 28.76 25.46 34.33
C ASN A 6 27.40 25.28 33.64
N ILE A 7 26.39 26.05 34.06
CA ILE A 7 25.03 26.06 33.48
C ILE A 7 25.02 26.96 32.23
N SER A 8 25.84 26.63 31.23
CA SER A 8 25.96 27.41 29.99
C SER A 8 25.98 26.55 28.73
N SER A 9 25.11 25.54 28.63
CA SER A 9 24.94 24.76 27.39
C SER A 9 23.50 24.54 26.92
N PHE A 10 22.52 25.28 27.46
CA PHE A 10 21.30 25.54 26.70
C PHE A 10 21.61 26.57 25.61
N LYS A 11 22.29 26.10 24.54
CA LYS A 11 22.24 26.77 23.24
C LYS A 11 20.78 26.78 22.84
N THR A 12 20.10 27.89 23.12
CA THR A 12 18.97 28.35 22.34
C THR A 12 19.31 28.13 20.87
N LEU A 13 18.59 27.22 20.23
CA LEU A 13 18.49 27.15 18.77
C LEU A 13 17.85 28.45 18.30
N LYS A 14 18.65 29.53 18.26
CA LYS A 14 18.45 30.58 17.29
C LYS A 14 18.74 29.91 15.96
N MET A 15 17.68 29.53 15.24
CA MET A 15 17.74 29.30 13.81
C MET A 15 18.18 30.64 13.21
N ASP A 16 19.49 30.83 13.08
CA ASP A 16 20.07 31.96 12.37
C ASP A 16 19.59 31.83 10.92
N ALA A 17 18.63 32.68 10.55
CA ALA A 17 17.99 32.73 9.23
C ALA A 17 18.95 33.22 8.11
N THR A 18 20.27 33.20 8.33
CA THR A 18 21.30 33.81 7.50
C THR A 18 22.28 32.82 6.87
N PHE A 19 22.25 31.54 7.22
CA PHE A 19 22.94 30.48 6.46
C PHE A 19 21.90 29.54 5.84
N LYS A 20 21.41 29.88 4.64
CA LYS A 20 20.83 28.86 3.75
C LYS A 20 21.98 27.99 3.28
N GLU A 21 22.28 26.91 4.01
CA GLU A 21 23.09 25.85 3.44
C GLU A 21 22.38 25.36 2.17
N GLU A 22 23.06 25.47 1.03
CA GLU A 22 22.47 25.15 -0.27
C GLU A 22 22.22 23.64 -0.36
N ILE A 23 20.96 23.25 -0.18
CA ILE A 23 20.50 21.88 -0.34
C ILE A 23 20.78 21.45 -1.80
N PRO A 24 21.46 20.32 -2.03
CA PRO A 24 21.81 19.88 -3.37
C PRO A 24 20.55 19.67 -4.23
N PRO A 25 20.59 20.02 -5.53
CA PRO A 25 19.44 19.85 -6.42
C PRO A 25 19.12 18.36 -6.61
N ASN A 26 17.84 18.06 -6.87
CA ASN A 26 17.39 16.69 -7.04
C ASN A 26 18.09 16.01 -8.24
N PRO A 27 18.82 14.90 -8.06
CA PRO A 27 19.51 14.21 -9.15
C PRO A 27 18.54 13.67 -10.22
N ARG A 28 17.26 13.47 -9.87
CA ARG A 28 16.21 13.08 -10.83
C ARG A 28 15.94 14.15 -11.89
N SER A 29 16.20 15.43 -11.60
CA SER A 29 15.97 16.53 -12.55
C SER A 29 16.89 16.48 -13.79
N LYS A 30 18.11 15.96 -13.62
CA LYS A 30 19.12 15.83 -14.69
C LYS A 30 19.25 14.39 -15.21
N ALA A 31 18.42 13.48 -14.73
CA ALA A 31 18.52 12.06 -15.05
C ALA A 31 17.97 11.74 -16.44
N ASN A 32 18.70 10.90 -17.18
CA ASN A 32 18.22 10.37 -18.46
C ASN A 32 17.09 9.35 -18.25
N ILE A 33 16.29 9.06 -19.28
CA ILE A 33 15.18 8.09 -19.23
C ILE A 33 15.65 6.73 -18.69
N PHE A 34 16.81 6.23 -19.14
CA PHE A 34 17.39 4.99 -18.64
C PHE A 34 17.75 5.04 -17.16
N GLU A 35 18.27 6.17 -16.67
CA GLU A 35 18.59 6.34 -15.25
C GLU A 35 17.34 6.41 -14.38
N ILE A 36 16.25 6.98 -14.91
CA ILE A 36 14.94 7.01 -14.26
C ILE A 36 14.36 5.60 -14.15
N ILE A 37 14.35 4.84 -15.25
CA ILE A 37 13.82 3.46 -15.28
C ILE A 37 14.61 2.53 -14.36
N THR A 38 15.94 2.64 -14.36
CA THR A 38 16.83 1.79 -13.55
C THR A 38 17.02 2.29 -12.12
N TYR A 39 16.40 3.42 -11.75
CA TYR A 39 16.61 4.10 -10.46
C TYR A 39 18.09 4.41 -10.16
N ARG A 40 18.94 4.54 -11.19
CA ARG A 40 20.37 4.78 -11.02
C ARG A 40 20.67 6.11 -10.31
N TRP A 41 19.79 7.10 -10.49
CA TRP A 41 19.93 8.44 -9.93
C TRP A 41 19.99 8.46 -8.38
N ILE A 42 19.35 7.50 -7.69
CA ILE A 42 19.36 7.45 -6.21
C ILE A 42 20.53 6.64 -5.64
N LEU A 43 21.25 5.85 -6.46
CA LEU A 43 22.31 4.97 -5.97
C LEU A 43 23.44 5.71 -5.25
N LYS A 44 23.77 6.94 -5.68
CA LYS A 44 24.77 7.77 -5.00
C LYS A 44 24.36 8.10 -3.56
N PHE A 45 23.09 8.39 -3.36
CA PHE A 45 22.52 8.67 -2.05
C PHE A 45 22.48 7.42 -1.18
N ILE A 46 22.05 6.28 -1.71
CA ILE A 46 22.06 4.99 -1.00
C ILE A 46 23.49 4.63 -0.58
N LYS A 47 24.48 4.77 -1.46
CA LYS A 47 25.89 4.51 -1.14
C LYS A 47 26.42 5.41 -0.03
N LYS A 48 25.98 6.68 0.00
CA LYS A 48 26.31 7.61 1.10
C LYS A 48 25.67 7.18 2.41
N ALA A 49 24.39 6.81 2.39
CA ALA A 49 23.63 6.33 3.54
C ALA A 49 24.19 5.03 4.14
N LEU A 50 24.80 4.16 3.32
CA LEU A 50 25.45 2.94 3.78
C LEU A 50 26.76 3.21 4.53
N ASN A 51 27.44 4.32 4.21
CA ASN A 51 28.74 4.64 4.76
C ASN A 51 28.68 5.61 5.96
N LYS A 52 27.62 6.40 6.06
CA LYS A 52 27.45 7.43 7.10
C LYS A 52 25.97 7.59 7.44
N GLU A 53 25.68 7.89 8.71
CA GLU A 53 24.38 8.43 9.10
C GLU A 53 24.08 9.71 8.31
N LEU A 54 22.88 9.74 7.71
CA LEU A 54 22.42 10.85 6.88
C LEU A 54 21.99 12.01 7.77
N ASP A 55 22.44 13.21 7.40
CA ASP A 55 21.96 14.47 8.01
C ASP A 55 20.96 15.18 7.07
N PHE A 56 20.24 16.18 7.57
CA PHE A 56 19.28 16.96 6.79
C PHE A 56 19.93 17.61 5.56
N ASN A 57 21.20 17.99 5.66
CA ASN A 57 21.97 18.60 4.57
C ASN A 57 22.34 17.61 3.45
N ASP A 58 22.22 16.30 3.71
CA ASP A 58 22.49 15.27 2.72
C ASP A 58 21.27 14.97 1.85
N LEU A 59 20.09 15.49 2.22
CA LEU A 59 18.85 15.36 1.46
C LEU A 59 18.87 16.27 0.24
N TYR A 60 18.20 15.84 -0.82
CA TYR A 60 18.04 16.67 -2.01
C TYR A 60 16.83 17.59 -1.88
N ASN A 61 16.90 18.71 -2.59
CA ASN A 61 15.74 19.56 -2.75
C ASN A 61 14.61 18.82 -3.49
N VAL A 62 13.36 19.23 -3.25
CA VAL A 62 12.20 18.70 -3.97
C VAL A 62 12.28 19.10 -5.45
N LEU A 63 11.61 18.33 -6.31
CA LEU A 63 11.43 18.75 -7.70
C LEU A 63 10.52 19.98 -7.73
N ASP A 64 10.76 20.91 -8.66
CA ASP A 64 9.99 22.17 -8.74
C ASP A 64 8.47 21.90 -8.90
N GLY A 65 8.12 20.84 -9.63
CA GLY A 65 6.73 20.39 -9.81
C GLY A 65 6.08 19.77 -8.57
N ASP A 66 6.86 19.41 -7.56
CA ASP A 66 6.39 18.78 -6.31
C ASP A 66 6.30 19.77 -5.14
N SER A 67 6.60 21.04 -5.38
CA SER A 67 6.51 22.08 -4.36
C SER A 67 5.08 22.22 -3.81
N SER A 68 4.95 22.35 -2.49
CA SER A 68 3.65 22.50 -1.84
C SER A 68 2.93 23.75 -2.28
N GLU A 69 3.66 24.84 -2.54
CA GLU A 69 3.11 26.09 -3.06
C GLU A 69 2.44 25.90 -4.42
N LEU A 70 3.11 25.24 -5.37
CA LEU A 70 2.56 25.02 -6.71
C LEU A 70 1.36 24.08 -6.68
N LEU A 71 1.48 22.96 -5.98
CA LEU A 71 0.42 21.95 -5.88
C LEU A 71 -0.80 22.48 -5.11
N GLY A 72 -0.55 23.15 -3.99
CA GLY A 72 -1.55 23.79 -3.15
C GLY A 72 -2.32 24.87 -3.89
N ASN A 73 -1.62 25.80 -4.54
CA ASN A 73 -2.24 26.86 -5.35
C ASN A 73 -3.09 26.29 -6.50
N LYS A 74 -2.63 25.22 -7.17
CA LYS A 74 -3.42 24.55 -8.21
C LYS A 74 -4.70 23.92 -7.65
N LEU A 75 -4.60 23.17 -6.55
CA LEU A 75 -5.76 22.52 -5.94
C LEU A 75 -6.75 23.56 -5.38
N GLN A 76 -6.25 24.63 -4.77
CA GLN A 76 -7.06 25.75 -4.27
C GLN A 76 -7.90 26.37 -5.40
N LYS A 77 -7.31 26.63 -6.57
CA LYS A 77 -8.05 27.14 -7.75
C LYS A 77 -9.18 26.19 -8.17
N PHE A 78 -8.89 24.89 -8.29
CA PHE A 78 -9.92 23.90 -8.63
C PHE A 78 -11.01 23.79 -7.56
N TRP A 79 -10.65 23.97 -6.28
CA TRP A 79 -11.61 23.99 -5.18
C TRP A 79 -12.51 25.21 -5.21
N ASP A 80 -11.97 26.39 -5.50
CA ASP A 80 -12.73 27.64 -5.61
C ASP A 80 -13.70 27.58 -6.81
N ASP A 81 -13.27 27.03 -7.96
CA ASP A 81 -14.14 26.76 -9.12
C ASP A 81 -15.31 25.83 -8.76
N GLU A 82 -15.03 24.76 -8.01
CA GLU A 82 -16.05 23.80 -7.55
C GLU A 82 -17.03 24.44 -6.56
N LEU A 83 -16.57 25.34 -5.69
CA LEU A 83 -17.44 26.09 -4.78
C LEU A 83 -18.41 26.99 -5.56
N ILE A 84 -17.92 27.69 -6.58
CA ILE A 84 -18.75 28.53 -7.46
C ILE A 84 -19.78 27.65 -8.19
N TYR A 85 -19.33 26.56 -8.81
CA TYR A 85 -20.20 25.65 -9.55
C TYR A 85 -21.22 24.93 -8.64
N ALA A 86 -20.84 24.60 -7.41
CA ALA A 86 -21.74 23.98 -6.44
C ALA A 86 -22.84 24.96 -6.01
N LYS A 87 -22.49 26.24 -5.82
CA LYS A 87 -23.43 27.30 -5.47
C LYS A 87 -24.44 27.58 -6.59
N THR A 88 -23.98 27.65 -7.85
CA THR A 88 -24.88 27.89 -9.00
C THR A 88 -25.86 26.73 -9.19
N ASN A 89 -25.43 25.49 -8.99
CA ASN A 89 -26.25 24.29 -9.17
C ASN A 89 -26.98 23.82 -7.89
N LYS A 90 -26.99 24.64 -6.82
CA LYS A 90 -27.60 24.32 -5.51
C LYS A 90 -27.22 22.93 -4.98
N ARG A 91 -25.98 22.50 -5.21
CA ARG A 91 -25.45 21.20 -4.76
C ARG A 91 -24.38 21.37 -3.71
N LYS A 92 -24.07 20.29 -2.99
CA LYS A 92 -22.92 20.27 -2.08
C LYS A 92 -21.61 20.21 -2.90
N PRO A 93 -20.56 20.97 -2.53
CA PRO A 93 -19.25 20.87 -3.17
C PRO A 93 -18.60 19.51 -2.85
N CYS A 94 -17.85 18.96 -3.79
CA CYS A 94 -17.25 17.63 -3.67
C CYS A 94 -15.75 17.66 -3.94
N LEU A 95 -14.95 17.40 -2.90
CA LEU A 95 -13.49 17.39 -2.99
C LEU A 95 -12.97 16.26 -3.90
N VAL A 96 -13.65 15.12 -3.92
CA VAL A 96 -13.27 14.00 -4.80
C VAL A 96 -13.30 14.40 -6.27
N LYS A 97 -14.26 15.26 -6.67
CA LYS A 97 -14.35 15.76 -8.04
C LYS A 97 -13.18 16.68 -8.39
N THR A 98 -12.75 17.54 -7.47
CA THR A 98 -11.62 18.46 -7.72
C THR A 98 -10.29 17.72 -7.78
N LEU A 99 -10.11 16.75 -6.87
CA LEU A 99 -8.96 15.84 -6.90
C LEU A 99 -8.90 15.04 -8.20
N PHE A 100 -10.05 14.51 -8.65
CA PHE A 100 -10.13 13.80 -9.93
C PHE A 100 -9.88 14.73 -11.13
N LYS A 101 -10.35 15.98 -11.10
CA LYS A 101 -10.08 16.96 -12.16
C LYS A 101 -8.59 17.32 -12.25
N MET A 102 -7.89 17.39 -11.12
CA MET A 102 -6.46 17.72 -11.07
C MET A 102 -5.55 16.53 -11.38
N PHE A 103 -5.78 15.37 -10.76
CA PHE A 103 -4.87 14.21 -10.83
C PHE A 103 -5.43 13.06 -11.68
N GLY A 104 -6.74 13.03 -11.91
CA GLY A 104 -7.43 11.89 -12.52
C GLY A 104 -6.99 11.58 -13.94
N SER A 105 -6.66 12.59 -14.77
CA SER A 105 -6.18 12.33 -16.13
C SER A 105 -4.88 11.51 -16.15
N ASN A 106 -3.88 11.96 -15.38
CA ASN A 106 -2.59 11.26 -15.25
C ASN A 106 -2.78 9.88 -14.62
N PHE A 107 -3.59 9.78 -13.58
CA PHE A 107 -3.90 8.51 -12.92
C PHE A 107 -4.55 7.51 -13.88
N MET A 108 -5.56 7.94 -14.64
CA MET A 108 -6.29 7.09 -15.59
C MET A 108 -5.39 6.67 -16.74
N PHE A 109 -4.55 7.56 -17.27
CA PHE A 109 -3.57 7.21 -18.30
C PHE A 109 -2.60 6.12 -17.80
N SER A 110 -1.91 6.35 -16.68
CA SER A 110 -0.99 5.36 -16.08
C SER A 110 -1.70 4.03 -15.77
N SER A 111 -2.93 4.11 -15.28
CA SER A 111 -3.78 2.96 -14.97
C SER A 111 -4.19 2.14 -16.20
N THR A 112 -4.64 2.80 -17.26
CA THR A 112 -5.01 2.13 -18.52
C THR A 112 -3.80 1.49 -19.17
N TYR A 113 -2.65 2.18 -19.16
CA TYR A 113 -1.38 1.63 -19.62
C TYR A 113 -1.02 0.35 -18.86
N LEU A 114 -1.07 0.38 -17.52
CA LEU A 114 -0.85 -0.82 -16.71
C LEU A 114 -1.83 -1.94 -17.05
N THR A 115 -3.12 -1.61 -17.19
CA THR A 115 -4.17 -2.60 -17.45
C THR A 115 -3.93 -3.34 -18.77
N VAL A 116 -3.65 -2.60 -19.85
CA VAL A 116 -3.43 -3.18 -21.19
C VAL A 116 -2.18 -4.07 -21.20
N PHE A 117 -1.04 -3.57 -20.71
CA PHE A 117 0.19 -4.36 -20.69
C PHE A 117 0.12 -5.55 -19.73
N GLN A 118 -0.55 -5.40 -18.60
CA GLN A 118 -0.74 -6.48 -17.64
C GLN A 118 -1.52 -7.65 -18.28
N ILE A 119 -2.62 -7.36 -18.99
CA ILE A 119 -3.41 -8.39 -19.68
C ILE A 119 -2.59 -9.05 -20.80
N ILE A 120 -1.96 -8.26 -21.67
CA ILE A 120 -1.18 -8.78 -22.81
C ILE A 120 -0.02 -9.66 -22.32
N LEU A 121 0.73 -9.21 -21.32
CA LEU A 121 1.87 -9.97 -20.78
C LEU A 121 1.41 -11.20 -20.00
N SER A 122 0.28 -11.15 -19.30
CA SER A 122 -0.27 -12.31 -18.60
C SER A 122 -0.62 -13.44 -19.59
N ILE A 123 -1.30 -13.10 -20.69
CA ILE A 123 -1.59 -14.04 -21.78
C ILE A 123 -0.29 -14.55 -22.39
N GLY A 124 0.64 -13.65 -22.74
CA GLY A 124 1.91 -14.01 -23.38
C GLY A 124 2.74 -14.98 -22.53
N ILE A 125 2.83 -14.73 -21.22
CA ILE A 125 3.50 -15.63 -20.27
C ILE A 125 2.80 -17.00 -20.25
N SER A 126 1.47 -17.02 -20.12
CA SER A 126 0.69 -18.27 -20.10
C SER A 126 0.91 -19.10 -21.37
N THR A 127 0.87 -18.46 -22.54
CA THR A 127 1.09 -19.14 -23.82
C THR A 127 2.52 -19.66 -23.98
N MET A 128 3.53 -18.90 -23.52
CA MET A 128 4.92 -19.33 -23.60
C MET A 128 5.19 -20.54 -22.71
N VAL A 129 4.60 -20.56 -21.51
CA VAL A 129 4.70 -21.73 -20.61
C VAL A 129 4.06 -22.95 -21.27
N GLY A 130 2.85 -22.83 -21.84
CA GLY A 130 2.20 -23.94 -22.55
C GLY A 130 3.03 -24.48 -23.73
N LEU A 131 3.61 -23.58 -24.54
CA LEU A 131 4.49 -23.97 -25.66
C LEU A 131 5.77 -24.69 -25.19
N ILE A 132 6.37 -24.25 -24.09
CA ILE A 132 7.54 -24.91 -23.50
C ILE A 132 7.18 -26.32 -23.06
N VAL A 133 6.04 -26.49 -22.38
CA VAL A 133 5.58 -27.81 -21.93
C VAL A 133 5.33 -28.73 -23.12
N ASN A 134 4.59 -28.27 -24.12
CA ASN A 134 4.32 -29.05 -25.33
C ASN A 134 5.61 -29.46 -26.04
N HIS A 135 6.61 -28.56 -26.13
CA HIS A 135 7.92 -28.87 -26.71
C HIS A 135 8.64 -30.00 -25.97
N PHE A 136 8.58 -30.04 -24.63
CA PHE A 136 9.15 -31.14 -23.85
C PHE A 136 8.33 -32.43 -23.92
N GLU A 137 7.02 -32.37 -24.15
CA GLU A 137 6.17 -33.55 -24.33
C GLU A 137 6.36 -34.21 -25.71
N THR A 138 6.56 -33.42 -26.77
CA THR A 138 6.69 -33.94 -28.16
C THR A 138 8.10 -34.36 -28.52
N ASN A 139 9.14 -33.72 -27.99
CA ASN A 139 10.53 -34.05 -28.30
C ASN A 139 11.12 -35.02 -27.27
N THR A 140 10.85 -36.31 -27.45
CA THR A 140 11.40 -37.41 -26.63
C THR A 140 12.82 -37.81 -27.04
N TYR A 141 13.30 -37.39 -28.21
CA TYR A 141 14.66 -37.61 -28.68
C TYR A 141 15.50 -36.35 -28.46
N PHE A 142 16.81 -36.49 -28.27
CA PHE A 142 17.77 -35.38 -28.17
C PHE A 142 17.83 -34.62 -29.51
N ASP A 143 16.79 -33.87 -29.80
CA ASP A 143 16.73 -33.00 -30.95
C ASP A 143 17.60 -31.78 -30.61
N GLN A 144 18.68 -31.56 -31.35
CA GLN A 144 19.63 -30.46 -31.14
C GLN A 144 19.02 -29.08 -31.48
N ASN A 145 17.70 -29.01 -31.64
CA ASN A 145 16.99 -27.82 -32.05
C ASN A 145 16.99 -26.76 -30.93
N PRO A 146 17.55 -25.55 -31.17
CA PRO A 146 17.64 -24.49 -30.18
C PRO A 146 16.28 -23.85 -29.81
N VAL A 147 15.16 -24.41 -30.29
CA VAL A 147 13.80 -23.89 -30.10
C VAL A 147 13.45 -23.76 -28.62
N GLY A 148 13.78 -24.76 -27.79
CA GLY A 148 13.53 -24.70 -26.35
C GLY A 148 14.28 -23.55 -25.66
N VAL A 149 15.50 -23.24 -26.11
CA VAL A 149 16.29 -22.12 -25.59
C VAL A 149 15.66 -20.78 -25.98
N TYR A 150 15.20 -20.63 -27.23
CA TYR A 150 14.49 -19.41 -27.66
C TYR A 150 13.19 -19.18 -26.89
N LEU A 151 12.41 -20.24 -26.63
CA LEU A 151 11.19 -20.15 -25.82
C LEU A 151 11.50 -19.74 -24.37
N ALA A 152 12.55 -20.29 -23.77
CA ALA A 152 12.99 -19.93 -22.42
C ALA A 152 13.46 -18.46 -22.35
N ILE A 153 14.27 -18.00 -23.31
CA ILE A 153 14.68 -16.60 -23.42
C ILE A 153 13.46 -15.69 -23.60
N GLY A 154 12.50 -16.11 -24.44
CA GLY A 154 11.23 -15.42 -24.62
C GLY A 154 10.46 -15.26 -23.31
N LEU A 155 10.28 -16.33 -22.54
CA LEU A 155 9.61 -16.30 -21.25
C LEU A 155 10.31 -15.36 -20.24
N VAL A 156 11.63 -15.45 -20.12
CA VAL A 156 12.41 -14.57 -19.22
C VAL A 156 12.28 -13.12 -19.65
N SER A 157 12.32 -12.83 -20.96
CA SER A 157 12.15 -11.48 -21.48
C SER A 157 10.77 -10.89 -21.15
N LEU A 158 9.70 -11.67 -21.29
CA LEU A 158 8.33 -11.24 -20.94
C LEU A 158 8.19 -10.97 -19.44
N LEU A 159 8.77 -11.81 -18.60
CA LEU A 159 8.78 -11.62 -17.14
C LEU A 159 9.54 -10.34 -16.74
N LEU A 160 10.69 -10.08 -17.37
CA LEU A 160 11.46 -8.85 -17.16
C LEU A 160 10.69 -7.60 -17.60
N ILE A 161 10.06 -7.64 -18.79
CA ILE A 161 9.24 -6.54 -19.30
C ILE A 161 8.08 -6.26 -18.33
N ARG A 162 7.40 -7.30 -17.84
CA ARG A 162 6.31 -7.16 -16.85
C ARG A 162 6.81 -6.52 -15.57
N ALA A 163 7.95 -6.97 -15.04
CA ALA A 163 8.54 -6.40 -13.84
C ALA A 163 8.91 -4.90 -14.03
N ILE A 164 9.51 -4.54 -15.15
CA ILE A 164 9.91 -3.16 -15.44
C ILE A 164 8.68 -2.25 -15.55
N ILE A 165 7.68 -2.64 -16.34
CA ILE A 165 6.44 -1.86 -16.53
C ILE A 165 5.73 -1.66 -15.19
N TYR A 166 5.58 -2.73 -14.40
CA TYR A 166 4.95 -2.64 -13.09
C TYR A 166 5.67 -1.64 -12.18
N ASN A 167 7.00 -1.70 -12.10
CA ASN A 167 7.78 -0.80 -11.25
C ASN A 167 7.69 0.67 -11.72
N ILE A 168 7.73 0.93 -13.03
CA ILE A 168 7.60 2.29 -13.58
C ILE A 168 6.24 2.88 -13.23
N VAL A 169 5.16 2.14 -13.49
CA VAL A 169 3.80 2.64 -13.22
C VAL A 169 3.56 2.75 -11.71
N SER A 170 4.03 1.79 -10.91
CA SER A 170 3.93 1.83 -9.45
C SER A 170 4.58 3.09 -8.89
N MET A 171 5.77 3.45 -9.37
CA MET A 171 6.45 4.69 -8.97
C MET A 171 5.70 5.95 -9.44
N SER A 172 5.16 5.94 -10.66
CA SER A 172 4.32 7.04 -11.16
C SER A 172 3.08 7.26 -10.28
N ASN A 173 2.38 6.18 -9.92
CA ASN A 173 1.21 6.22 -9.05
C ASN A 173 1.58 6.66 -7.63
N ALA A 174 2.68 6.14 -7.06
CA ALA A 174 3.16 6.57 -5.74
C ALA A 174 3.52 8.06 -5.71
N HIS A 175 4.17 8.55 -6.76
CA HIS A 175 4.49 9.97 -6.91
C HIS A 175 3.23 10.84 -7.04
N LEU A 176 2.26 10.43 -7.85
CA LEU A 176 0.97 11.13 -7.96
C LEU A 176 0.22 11.17 -6.61
N SER A 177 0.30 10.08 -5.85
CA SER A 177 -0.32 9.98 -4.53
C SER A 177 0.31 10.95 -3.53
N MET A 178 1.65 11.05 -3.55
CA MET A 178 2.38 12.04 -2.76
C MET A 178 1.96 13.47 -3.12
N GLN A 179 1.85 13.80 -4.42
CA GLN A 179 1.41 15.12 -4.87
C GLN A 179 -0.01 15.43 -4.38
N MET A 180 -0.90 14.44 -4.45
CA MET A 180 -2.28 14.54 -3.96
C MET A 180 -2.34 14.77 -2.44
N ARG A 181 -1.52 14.06 -1.66
CA ARG A 181 -1.37 14.31 -0.22
C ARG A 181 -0.89 15.72 0.07
N VAL A 182 0.21 16.15 -0.56
CA VAL A 182 0.82 17.47 -0.33
C VAL A 182 -0.19 18.59 -0.64
N ALA A 183 -0.86 18.52 -1.78
CA ALA A 183 -1.88 19.50 -2.17
C ALA A 183 -3.04 19.54 -1.15
N THR A 184 -3.49 18.38 -0.67
CA THR A 184 -4.60 18.31 0.29
C THR A 184 -4.18 18.85 1.66
N CYS A 185 -2.97 18.55 2.13
CA CYS A 185 -2.43 19.11 3.37
C CYS A 185 -2.33 20.64 3.31
N ASP A 186 -1.87 21.19 2.19
CA ASP A 186 -1.81 22.64 1.96
C ASP A 186 -3.23 23.28 2.00
N LEU A 187 -4.20 22.65 1.33
CA LEU A 187 -5.60 23.09 1.34
C LEU A 187 -6.19 23.09 2.76
N ILE A 188 -5.96 22.04 3.54
CA ILE A 188 -6.41 21.95 4.93
C ILE A 188 -5.72 23.03 5.77
N TYR A 189 -4.40 23.19 5.64
CA TYR A 189 -3.64 24.20 6.38
C TYR A 189 -4.17 25.61 6.11
N ASN A 190 -4.30 25.99 4.83
CA ASN A 190 -4.87 27.27 4.41
C ASN A 190 -6.29 27.49 4.93
N LYS A 191 -7.11 26.43 4.97
CA LYS A 191 -8.45 26.51 5.56
C LYS A 191 -8.40 26.75 7.06
N THR A 192 -7.53 26.04 7.78
CA THR A 192 -7.44 26.13 9.24
C THR A 192 -7.02 27.52 9.73
N LEU A 193 -6.13 28.20 9.00
CA LEU A 193 -5.74 29.58 9.29
C LEU A 193 -6.89 30.60 9.16
N ARG A 194 -7.96 30.25 8.45
CA ARG A 194 -9.12 31.13 8.19
C ARG A 194 -10.36 30.75 9.01
N LEU A 195 -10.29 29.69 9.84
CA LEU A 195 -11.41 29.28 10.69
C LEU A 195 -11.53 30.23 11.88
N LYS A 196 -12.77 30.61 12.24
CA LYS A 196 -13.02 31.49 13.40
C LYS A 196 -12.80 30.72 14.70
N ILE A 197 -12.09 31.35 15.64
CA ILE A 197 -11.60 30.76 16.90
C ILE A 197 -12.73 30.25 17.82
N ASN A 198 -13.96 30.76 17.71
CA ASN A 198 -15.13 30.27 18.48
C ASN A 198 -15.54 28.80 18.18
N SER A 199 -14.83 28.11 17.29
CA SER A 199 -15.02 26.70 16.92
C SER A 199 -13.79 25.81 17.16
N LEU A 200 -12.71 26.38 17.72
CA LEU A 200 -11.49 25.65 18.06
C LEU A 200 -11.49 25.32 19.56
N ASP A 201 -12.29 24.33 19.94
CA ASP A 201 -11.96 23.55 21.13
C ASP A 201 -10.56 22.92 20.93
N PRO A 202 -9.77 22.73 22.00
CA PRO A 202 -8.47 22.04 21.92
C PRO A 202 -8.59 20.62 21.30
N THR A 203 -9.78 20.02 21.33
CA THR A 203 -10.12 18.78 20.62
C THR A 203 -10.08 18.95 19.09
N THR A 204 -10.44 20.12 18.55
CA THR A 204 -10.44 20.44 17.11
C THR A 204 -9.03 20.45 16.52
N THR A 205 -8.03 20.97 17.25
CA THR A 205 -6.62 20.96 16.80
C THR A 205 -6.09 19.53 16.69
N GLY A 206 -6.39 18.67 17.67
CA GLY A 206 -6.05 17.25 17.62
C GLY A 206 -6.71 16.54 16.43
N HIS A 207 -7.98 16.85 16.14
CA HIS A 207 -8.68 16.31 14.97
C HIS A 207 -8.05 16.73 13.65
N ILE A 208 -7.61 17.98 13.51
CA ILE A 208 -6.93 18.47 12.29
C ILE A 208 -5.59 17.76 12.09
N ILE A 209 -4.80 17.63 13.16
CA ILE A 209 -3.51 16.91 13.10
C ILE A 209 -3.75 15.44 12.72
N ASN A 210 -4.72 14.78 13.34
CA ASN A 210 -5.08 13.41 13.02
C ASN A 210 -5.54 13.27 11.55
N LEU A 211 -6.34 14.21 11.06
CA LEU A 211 -6.79 14.24 9.66
C LEU A 211 -5.58 14.30 8.71
N MET A 212 -4.65 15.22 8.93
CA MET A 212 -3.44 15.36 8.09
C MET A 212 -2.50 14.15 8.19
N SER A 213 -2.31 13.60 9.39
CA SER A 213 -1.34 12.54 9.65
C SER A 213 -1.85 11.11 9.38
N ASN A 214 -3.16 10.86 9.50
CA ASN A 214 -3.72 9.52 9.31
C ASN A 214 -4.57 9.44 8.04
N ASP A 215 -5.56 10.31 7.87
CA ASP A 215 -6.51 10.20 6.76
C ASP A 215 -5.88 10.57 5.41
N VAL A 216 -5.15 11.69 5.32
CA VAL A 216 -4.51 12.10 4.06
C VAL A 216 -3.39 11.13 3.67
N ASN A 217 -2.67 10.55 4.65
CA ASN A 217 -1.66 9.52 4.40
C ASN A 217 -2.23 8.23 3.78
N ARG A 218 -3.55 7.97 3.89
CA ARG A 218 -4.16 6.83 3.19
C ARG A 218 -4.17 6.97 1.68
N PHE A 219 -4.01 8.17 1.11
CA PHE A 219 -3.94 8.34 -0.34
C PHE A 219 -2.76 7.60 -0.95
N ASP A 220 -1.60 7.61 -0.28
CA ASP A 220 -0.37 6.92 -0.73
C ASP A 220 -0.60 5.43 -0.97
N VAL A 221 -1.38 4.79 -0.10
CA VAL A 221 -1.70 3.35 -0.20
C VAL A 221 -2.88 3.13 -1.13
N SER A 222 -3.94 3.94 -1.03
CA SER A 222 -5.20 3.71 -1.73
C SER A 222 -5.03 3.81 -3.25
N LEU A 223 -4.31 4.82 -3.74
CA LEU A 223 -4.10 5.02 -5.17
C LEU A 223 -3.20 3.96 -5.81
N MET A 224 -2.31 3.34 -5.02
CA MET A 224 -1.51 2.20 -5.50
C MET A 224 -2.39 0.98 -5.81
N TYR A 225 -3.42 0.72 -4.99
CA TYR A 225 -4.29 -0.46 -5.15
C TYR A 225 -5.54 -0.21 -5.99
N LEU A 226 -5.97 1.04 -6.15
CA LEU A 226 -7.19 1.40 -6.87
C LEU A 226 -7.27 0.77 -8.28
N PRO A 227 -6.18 0.71 -9.08
CA PRO A 227 -6.24 0.08 -10.40
C PRO A 227 -6.62 -1.40 -10.40
N PHE A 228 -6.30 -2.12 -9.34
CA PHE A 228 -6.61 -3.54 -9.23
C PHE A 228 -8.11 -3.84 -9.10
N LEU A 229 -8.93 -2.84 -8.78
CA LEU A 229 -10.39 -2.99 -8.71
C LEU A 229 -11.01 -3.37 -10.07
N TRP A 230 -10.46 -2.87 -11.18
CA TRP A 230 -10.91 -3.27 -12.53
C TRP A 230 -9.94 -4.23 -13.22
N ILE A 231 -8.63 -4.16 -12.95
CA ILE A 231 -7.67 -5.13 -13.52
C ILE A 231 -8.01 -6.55 -13.08
N GLY A 232 -8.34 -6.77 -11.79
CA GLY A 232 -8.64 -8.10 -11.26
C GLY A 232 -9.80 -8.79 -11.99
N PRO A 233 -10.99 -8.17 -12.10
CA PRO A 233 -12.10 -8.73 -12.86
C PRO A 233 -11.78 -8.93 -14.34
N LEU A 234 -11.15 -7.96 -15.01
CA LEU A 234 -10.80 -8.07 -16.43
C LEU A 234 -9.83 -9.22 -16.70
N GLU A 235 -8.79 -9.35 -15.88
CA GLU A 235 -7.81 -10.44 -15.96
C GLU A 235 -8.51 -11.78 -15.70
N THR A 236 -9.43 -11.85 -14.73
CA THR A 236 -10.21 -13.07 -14.43
C THR A 236 -11.05 -13.50 -15.64
N PHE A 237 -11.74 -12.58 -16.33
CA PHE A 237 -12.51 -12.91 -17.54
C PHE A 237 -11.63 -13.43 -18.67
N VAL A 238 -10.48 -12.79 -18.89
CA VAL A 238 -9.50 -13.21 -19.90
C VAL A 238 -8.97 -14.61 -19.56
N THR A 239 -8.59 -14.86 -18.31
CA THR A 239 -8.10 -16.17 -17.87
C THR A 239 -9.16 -17.26 -18.03
N ILE A 240 -10.43 -17.00 -17.67
CA ILE A 240 -11.53 -17.95 -17.92
C ILE A 240 -11.63 -18.28 -19.41
N TYR A 241 -11.56 -17.28 -20.29
CA TYR A 241 -11.67 -17.48 -21.73
C TYR A 241 -10.57 -18.41 -22.27
N PHE A 242 -9.31 -18.18 -21.91
CA PHE A 242 -8.19 -19.05 -22.32
C PHE A 242 -8.29 -20.45 -21.70
N LEU A 243 -8.63 -20.56 -20.41
CA LEU A 243 -8.82 -21.86 -19.77
C LEU A 243 -9.99 -22.65 -20.36
N TRP A 244 -11.04 -21.98 -20.82
CA TRP A 244 -12.18 -22.62 -21.48
C TRP A 244 -11.76 -23.25 -22.81
N GLN A 245 -10.84 -22.63 -23.56
CA GLN A 245 -10.34 -23.20 -24.81
C GLN A 245 -9.56 -24.50 -24.58
N GLU A 246 -8.81 -24.60 -23.48
CA GLU A 246 -7.96 -25.77 -23.18
C GLU A 246 -8.72 -26.91 -22.46
N VAL A 247 -9.54 -26.56 -21.46
CA VAL A 247 -10.10 -27.53 -20.49
C VAL A 247 -11.65 -27.51 -20.47
N GLY A 248 -12.27 -26.65 -21.28
CA GLY A 248 -13.73 -26.58 -21.44
C GLY A 248 -14.45 -26.19 -20.15
N VAL A 249 -15.58 -26.84 -19.88
CA VAL A 249 -16.48 -26.55 -18.75
C VAL A 249 -15.80 -26.63 -17.38
N SER A 250 -14.79 -27.48 -17.24
CA SER A 250 -14.03 -27.67 -15.98
C SER A 250 -13.36 -26.40 -15.49
N SER A 251 -12.94 -25.53 -16.42
CA SER A 251 -12.33 -24.22 -16.11
C SER A 251 -13.24 -23.34 -15.26
N VAL A 252 -14.55 -23.33 -15.56
CA VAL A 252 -15.54 -22.53 -14.82
C VAL A 252 -15.72 -23.07 -13.41
N ILE A 253 -15.66 -24.39 -13.22
CA ILE A 253 -15.78 -25.02 -11.89
C ILE A 253 -14.58 -24.64 -11.01
N GLY A 254 -13.37 -24.65 -11.59
CA GLY A 254 -12.15 -24.19 -10.90
C GLY A 254 -12.23 -22.72 -10.48
N VAL A 255 -12.68 -21.85 -11.39
CA VAL A 255 -12.79 -20.41 -11.10
C VAL A 255 -13.93 -20.12 -10.12
N MET A 256 -15.07 -20.80 -10.22
CA MET A 256 -16.15 -20.71 -9.23
C MET A 256 -15.68 -21.09 -7.83
N THR A 257 -14.78 -22.08 -7.72
CA THR A 257 -14.17 -22.44 -6.44
C THR A 257 -13.42 -21.26 -5.84
N LEU A 258 -12.59 -20.56 -6.63
CA LEU A 258 -11.88 -19.35 -6.17
C LEU A 258 -12.85 -18.24 -5.73
N LEU A 259 -13.93 -18.03 -6.49
CA LEU A 259 -14.92 -16.99 -6.21
C LEU A 259 -15.70 -17.26 -4.92
N ILE A 260 -15.99 -18.52 -4.57
CA ILE A 260 -16.67 -18.90 -3.32
C ILE A 260 -15.83 -18.55 -2.08
N PHE A 261 -14.51 -18.54 -2.17
CA PHE A 261 -13.65 -18.13 -1.05
C PHE A 261 -13.69 -16.62 -0.78
N ILE A 262 -14.06 -15.79 -1.75
CA ILE A 262 -14.14 -14.32 -1.59
C ILE A 262 -15.14 -13.91 -0.50
N PRO A 263 -16.43 -14.30 -0.54
CA PRO A 263 -17.38 -13.94 0.51
C PRO A 263 -16.99 -14.52 1.87
N LEU A 264 -16.40 -15.73 1.91
CA LEU A 264 -15.88 -16.32 3.15
C LEU A 264 -14.76 -15.46 3.75
N GLN A 265 -13.82 -14.98 2.93
CA GLN A 265 -12.74 -14.08 3.36
C GLN A 265 -13.29 -12.74 3.87
N ILE A 266 -14.28 -12.16 3.18
CA ILE A 266 -14.95 -10.92 3.60
C ILE A 266 -15.62 -11.11 4.96
N TRP A 267 -16.34 -12.22 5.15
CA TRP A 267 -17.01 -12.54 6.41
C TRP A 267 -16.00 -12.71 7.57
N LEU A 268 -14.91 -13.46 7.36
CA LEU A 268 -13.84 -13.61 8.36
C LEU A 268 -13.13 -12.29 8.65
N ALA A 269 -12.94 -11.43 7.64
CA ALA A 269 -12.36 -10.10 7.82
C ALA A 269 -13.28 -9.21 8.68
N SER A 270 -14.60 -9.31 8.52
CA SER A 270 -15.59 -8.62 9.36
C SER A 270 -15.51 -9.07 10.82
N ILE A 271 -15.44 -10.39 11.07
CA ILE A 271 -15.24 -10.94 12.42
C ILE A 271 -13.95 -10.41 13.04
N THR A 272 -12.85 -10.41 12.27
CA THR A 272 -11.56 -9.89 12.73
C THR A 272 -11.68 -8.42 13.13
N SER A 273 -12.46 -7.62 12.39
CA SER A 273 -12.72 -6.21 12.73
C SER A 273 -13.42 -6.07 14.07
N ASN A 274 -14.46 -6.87 14.32
CA ASN A 274 -15.20 -6.84 15.59
C ASN A 274 -14.33 -7.28 16.78
N ILE A 275 -13.45 -8.26 16.60
CA ILE A 275 -12.51 -8.67 17.66
C ILE A 275 -11.48 -7.58 17.92
N ARG A 276 -10.97 -6.89 16.88
CA ARG A 276 -10.03 -5.77 17.05
C ARG A 276 -10.62 -4.64 17.89
N LEU A 277 -11.91 -4.32 17.73
CA LEU A 277 -12.59 -3.35 18.59
C LEU A 277 -12.57 -3.79 20.06
N LYS A 278 -12.91 -5.05 20.32
CA LYS A 278 -12.85 -5.62 21.68
C LYS A 278 -11.44 -5.63 22.26
N ILE A 279 -10.40 -5.86 21.43
CA ILE A 279 -9.01 -5.77 21.87
C ILE A 279 -8.72 -4.33 22.32
N ALA A 280 -9.06 -3.33 21.50
CA ALA A 280 -8.84 -1.92 21.81
C ALA A 280 -9.49 -1.52 23.15
N GLU A 281 -10.76 -1.86 23.37
CA GLU A 281 -11.45 -1.59 24.64
C GLU A 281 -10.75 -2.22 25.87
N ARG A 282 -10.17 -3.42 25.73
CA ARG A 282 -9.46 -4.11 26.82
C ARG A 282 -8.08 -3.52 27.06
N THR A 283 -7.38 -3.18 25.98
CA THR A 283 -6.09 -2.48 26.04
C THR A 283 -6.25 -1.11 26.71
N ASP A 284 -7.29 -0.35 26.37
CA ASP A 284 -7.57 0.96 26.97
C ASP A 284 -7.79 0.85 28.48
N LYS A 285 -8.60 -0.13 28.93
CA LYS A 285 -8.78 -0.39 30.38
C LYS A 285 -7.46 -0.70 31.09
N ARG A 286 -6.60 -1.51 30.49
CA ARG A 286 -5.28 -1.85 31.06
C ARG A 286 -4.37 -0.62 31.12
N VAL A 287 -4.34 0.18 30.07
CA VAL A 287 -3.51 1.39 29.99
C VAL A 287 -3.99 2.44 30.99
N ASN A 288 -5.31 2.64 31.12
CA ASN A 288 -5.88 3.54 32.11
C ASN A 288 -5.52 3.13 33.54
N LEU A 289 -5.65 1.83 33.88
CA LEU A 289 -5.22 1.33 35.19
C LEU A 289 -3.71 1.56 35.42
N MET A 290 -2.87 1.34 34.40
CA MET A 290 -1.44 1.62 34.54
C MET A 290 -1.15 3.09 34.79
N ASN A 291 -1.90 4.00 34.15
CA ASN A 291 -1.77 5.43 34.41
C ASN A 291 -2.16 5.76 35.86
N GLU A 292 -3.25 5.19 36.38
CA GLU A 292 -3.66 5.35 37.79
C GLU A 292 -2.59 4.83 38.77
N ILE A 293 -1.99 3.68 38.48
CA ILE A 293 -0.89 3.11 39.28
C ILE A 293 0.31 4.07 39.31
N ILE A 294 0.69 4.65 38.17
CA ILE A 294 1.82 5.58 38.08
C ILE A 294 1.51 6.86 38.86
N SER A 295 0.31 7.42 38.71
CA SER A 295 -0.13 8.61 39.45
C SER A 295 -0.19 8.36 40.97
N GLY A 296 -0.56 7.14 41.40
CA GLY A 296 -0.67 6.75 42.81
C GLY A 296 0.55 6.01 43.38
N LEU A 297 1.69 5.98 42.68
CA LEU A 297 2.78 5.04 42.97
C LEU A 297 3.34 5.18 44.40
N GLN A 298 3.46 6.40 44.90
CA GLN A 298 3.98 6.66 46.24
C GLN A 298 3.09 6.05 47.32
N THR A 299 1.77 6.21 47.20
CA THR A 299 0.79 5.61 48.11
C THR A 299 0.82 4.09 48.03
N ILE A 300 0.87 3.53 46.82
CA ILE A 300 0.92 2.07 46.61
C ILE A 300 2.14 1.45 47.32
N LYS A 301 3.32 2.08 47.20
CA LYS A 301 4.54 1.63 47.88
C LYS A 301 4.48 1.79 49.40
N MET A 302 3.91 2.90 49.88
CA MET A 302 3.77 3.14 51.32
C MET A 302 2.92 2.07 52.01
N TYR A 303 1.88 1.57 51.34
CA TYR A 303 1.00 0.53 51.86
C TYR A 303 1.36 -0.89 51.39
N THR A 304 2.47 -1.07 50.65
CA THR A 304 2.89 -2.36 50.08
C THR A 304 1.80 -3.06 49.24
N TRP A 305 1.02 -2.28 48.49
CA TRP A 305 -0.08 -2.77 47.65
C TRP A 305 0.37 -3.28 46.27
N GLU A 306 1.68 -3.35 46.00
CA GLU A 306 2.21 -3.79 44.70
C GLU A 306 1.71 -5.18 44.28
N PRO A 307 1.65 -6.20 45.15
CA PRO A 307 1.16 -7.53 44.75
C PRO A 307 -0.31 -7.53 44.29
N PHE A 308 -1.14 -6.67 44.89
CA PHE A 308 -2.55 -6.53 44.50
C PHE A 308 -2.68 -5.95 43.10
N PHE A 309 -2.00 -4.82 42.82
CA PHE A 309 -2.03 -4.18 41.50
C PHE A 309 -1.34 -5.03 40.42
N ASP A 310 -0.30 -5.78 40.76
CA ASP A 310 0.32 -6.76 39.86
C ASP A 310 -0.68 -7.85 39.44
N ASN A 311 -1.42 -8.42 40.39
CA ASN A 311 -2.42 -9.44 40.06
C ASN A 311 -3.58 -8.87 39.24
N LEU A 312 -4.05 -7.66 39.57
CA LEU A 312 -5.10 -6.96 38.82
C LEU A 312 -4.66 -6.67 37.37
N THR A 313 -3.45 -6.15 37.16
CA THR A 313 -2.91 -5.90 35.81
C THR A 313 -2.70 -7.19 35.02
N LYS A 314 -2.23 -8.27 35.66
CA LYS A 314 -2.14 -9.60 35.05
C LYS A 314 -3.51 -10.13 34.61
N GLN A 315 -4.55 -9.95 35.40
CA GLN A 315 -5.91 -10.36 35.03
C GLN A 315 -6.42 -9.59 33.79
N LEU A 316 -6.24 -8.26 33.76
CA LEU A 316 -6.57 -7.46 32.58
C LEU A 316 -5.77 -7.90 31.35
N ARG A 317 -4.47 -8.17 31.53
CA ARG A 317 -3.59 -8.63 30.45
C ARG A 317 -4.01 -10.00 29.93
N ARG A 318 -4.43 -10.93 30.78
CA ARG A 318 -4.97 -12.24 30.36
C ARG A 318 -6.21 -12.08 29.48
N ASN A 319 -7.16 -11.25 29.91
CA ASN A 319 -8.39 -10.97 29.15
C ASN A 319 -8.09 -10.33 27.79
N GLU A 320 -7.15 -9.39 27.74
CA GLU A 320 -6.65 -8.79 26.50
C GLU A 320 -6.01 -9.86 25.59
N MET A 321 -5.12 -10.68 26.15
CA MET A 321 -4.37 -11.70 25.43
C MET A 321 -5.28 -12.77 24.81
N THR A 322 -6.35 -13.18 25.50
CA THR A 322 -7.33 -14.13 24.95
C THR A 322 -7.92 -13.60 23.64
N LYS A 323 -8.25 -12.31 23.55
CA LYS A 323 -8.78 -11.70 22.33
C LYS A 323 -7.73 -11.48 21.26
N ILE A 324 -6.50 -11.13 21.65
CA ILE A 324 -5.37 -11.06 20.72
C ILE A 324 -5.10 -12.42 20.07
N ILE A 325 -5.13 -13.50 20.85
CA ILE A 325 -4.94 -14.87 20.36
C ILE A 325 -6.07 -15.25 19.40
N GLU A 326 -7.32 -15.00 19.75
CA GLU A 326 -8.49 -15.23 18.88
C GLU A 326 -8.35 -14.53 17.53
N ALA A 327 -7.98 -13.23 17.53
CA ALA A 327 -7.73 -12.48 16.29
C ALA A 327 -6.54 -13.04 15.50
N SER A 328 -5.48 -13.48 16.19
CA SER A 328 -4.30 -14.09 15.56
C SER A 328 -4.64 -15.39 14.84
N TYR A 329 -5.49 -16.25 15.43
CA TYR A 329 -5.95 -17.47 14.76
C TYR A 329 -6.72 -17.17 13.47
N ILE A 330 -7.68 -16.24 13.50
CA ILE A 330 -8.44 -15.87 12.30
C ILE A 330 -7.53 -15.24 11.24
N LYS A 331 -6.60 -14.38 11.66
CA LYS A 331 -5.60 -13.80 10.74
C LYS A 331 -4.77 -14.89 10.07
N ARG A 332 -4.32 -15.90 10.83
CA ARG A 332 -3.57 -17.04 10.28
C ARG A 332 -4.41 -17.82 9.27
N ILE A 333 -5.67 -18.09 9.56
CA ILE A 333 -6.60 -18.73 8.61
C ILE A 333 -6.74 -17.91 7.33
N LEU A 334 -6.93 -16.60 7.45
CA LEU A 334 -7.00 -15.68 6.31
C LEU A 334 -5.73 -15.70 5.47
N THR A 335 -4.55 -15.67 6.11
CA THR A 335 -3.26 -15.78 5.41
C THR A 335 -3.08 -17.15 4.76
N SER A 336 -3.56 -18.23 5.38
CA SER A 336 -3.50 -19.58 4.81
C SER A 336 -4.29 -19.71 3.51
N PHE A 337 -5.42 -19.00 3.33
CA PHE A 337 -6.15 -19.02 2.07
C PHE A 337 -5.29 -18.58 0.88
N PHE A 338 -4.36 -17.65 1.06
CA PHE A 338 -3.45 -17.24 -0.02
C PHE A 338 -2.63 -18.42 -0.58
N LEU A 339 -2.24 -19.38 0.28
CA LEU A 339 -1.44 -20.54 -0.11
C LEU A 339 -2.28 -21.71 -0.63
N PHE A 340 -3.46 -21.93 -0.06
CA PHE A 340 -4.29 -23.11 -0.35
C PHE A 340 -5.35 -22.88 -1.41
N ASN A 341 -5.87 -21.66 -1.57
CA ASN A 341 -7.01 -21.40 -2.46
C ASN A 341 -6.70 -21.77 -3.92
N THR A 342 -5.51 -21.42 -4.40
CA THR A 342 -5.05 -21.78 -5.76
C THR A 342 -4.89 -23.29 -5.94
N ARG A 343 -4.37 -23.99 -4.93
CA ARG A 343 -4.19 -25.47 -4.96
C ARG A 343 -5.52 -26.21 -4.96
N ILE A 344 -6.47 -25.76 -4.15
CA ILE A 344 -7.83 -26.33 -4.10
C ILE A 344 -8.54 -26.10 -5.43
N ALA A 345 -8.46 -24.90 -6.00
CA ALA A 345 -9.05 -24.60 -7.29
C ALA A 345 -8.45 -25.46 -8.42
N LEU A 346 -7.12 -25.64 -8.44
CA LEU A 346 -6.45 -26.53 -9.39
C LEU A 346 -6.92 -27.98 -9.23
N PHE A 347 -6.98 -28.49 -7.99
CA PHE A 347 -7.46 -29.84 -7.71
C PHE A 347 -8.91 -30.04 -8.19
N VAL A 348 -9.82 -29.11 -7.87
CA VAL A 348 -11.22 -29.18 -8.28
C VAL A 348 -11.36 -29.10 -9.79
N ASN A 349 -10.58 -28.25 -10.46
CA ASN A 349 -10.58 -28.15 -11.92
C ASN A 349 -10.18 -29.49 -12.58
N ILE A 350 -9.03 -30.06 -12.19
CA ILE A 350 -8.54 -31.32 -12.74
C ILE A 350 -9.52 -32.46 -12.43
N PHE A 351 -10.06 -32.51 -11.20
CA PHE A 351 -11.03 -33.52 -10.81
C PHE A 351 -12.30 -33.45 -11.67
N ALA A 352 -12.83 -32.24 -11.90
CA ALA A 352 -13.96 -32.03 -12.80
C ALA A 352 -13.63 -32.43 -14.25
N TYR A 353 -12.43 -32.13 -14.73
CA TYR A 353 -11.99 -32.49 -16.07
C TYR A 353 -11.97 -34.01 -16.32
N VAL A 354 -11.47 -34.77 -15.34
CA VAL A 354 -11.47 -36.24 -15.37
C VAL A 354 -12.89 -36.81 -15.31
N LEU A 355 -13.75 -36.25 -14.45
CA LEU A 355 -15.15 -36.68 -14.35
C LEU A 355 -15.94 -36.47 -15.64
N LEU A 356 -15.58 -35.46 -16.44
CA LEU A 356 -16.14 -35.22 -17.76
C LEU A 356 -15.61 -36.19 -18.84
N GLY A 357 -14.76 -37.16 -18.46
CA GLY A 357 -14.26 -38.22 -19.34
C GLY A 357 -13.04 -37.84 -20.17
N ASN A 358 -12.37 -36.72 -19.86
CA ASN A 358 -11.20 -36.27 -20.60
C ASN A 358 -9.89 -36.83 -20.02
N TYR A 359 -8.91 -37.06 -20.89
CA TYR A 359 -7.57 -37.51 -20.51
C TYR A 359 -6.65 -36.34 -20.17
N ILE A 360 -5.89 -36.49 -19.09
CA ILE A 360 -4.93 -35.49 -18.63
C ILE A 360 -3.66 -35.53 -19.50
N THR A 361 -3.29 -34.38 -20.07
CA THR A 361 -1.99 -34.14 -20.72
C THR A 361 -1.28 -33.02 -19.95
N ALA A 362 0.05 -33.03 -19.79
CA ALA A 362 0.74 -32.05 -18.96
C ALA A 362 0.59 -30.62 -19.52
N SER A 363 0.51 -30.48 -20.85
CA SER A 363 0.20 -29.19 -21.51
C SER A 363 -1.18 -28.60 -21.15
N LYS A 364 -2.13 -29.39 -20.64
CA LYS A 364 -3.49 -28.92 -20.29
C LYS A 364 -3.66 -28.60 -18.80
N VAL A 365 -2.71 -29.00 -17.97
CA VAL A 365 -2.78 -28.88 -16.50
C VAL A 365 -1.99 -27.69 -15.97
N MET A 366 -0.90 -27.32 -16.65
CA MET A 366 -0.12 -26.11 -16.38
C MET A 366 -0.73 -24.90 -17.06
#